data_AF-A0A0G1THV8-F1
#
_entry.id   AF-A0A0G1THV8-F1
#
_cell.length_a   1.000
_cell.length_b   1.000
_cell.length_c   1.000
_cell.angle_alpha   90.00
_cell.angle_beta   90.00
_cell.angle_gamma   90.00
#
_symmetry.space_group_name_H-M   'P 1'
#
loop_
_entity.id
_entity.type
_entity.pdbx_description
1 polymer ?
#
loop_
_entity_poly.entity_id
_entity_poly.type
_entity_poly.pdbx_seq_one_letter_code
_entity_poly.pdbx_strand_id
1 'polypeptide(L)' 'MDRHFEGEQILLSQGSKQSDIWGGGIDLTTKDIDYNSFINIRPNDDNPKNEIQSEKIKKEYKKITEYFFSEIL' A
#
# COMPACT_ATOMS: atom_id res chain seq x y z
N MET A 1 -19.21 -6.52 -4.23
CA MET A 1 -17.93 -7.16 -3.85
C MET A 1 -16.89 -6.07 -3.93
N ASP A 2 -16.67 -5.38 -2.81
CA ASP A 2 -15.72 -4.28 -2.76
C ASP A 2 -14.35 -4.89 -2.46
N ARG A 3 -13.60 -5.19 -3.54
CA ARG A 3 -12.35 -5.96 -3.46
C ARG A 3 -11.31 -5.34 -2.53
N HIS A 4 -11.39 -4.02 -2.30
CA HIS A 4 -10.49 -3.31 -1.39
C HIS A 4 -10.74 -3.64 0.08
N PHE A 5 -12.01 -3.68 0.48
CA PHE A 5 -12.39 -4.06 1.84
C PHE A 5 -12.06 -5.54 2.12
N GLU A 6 -12.35 -6.41 1.15
CA GLU A 6 -12.08 -7.85 1.29
C GLU A 6 -10.59 -8.16 1.39
N GLY A 7 -9.73 -7.46 0.62
CA GLY A 7 -8.28 -7.64 0.68
C GLY A 7 -7.68 -7.25 2.03
N GLU A 8 -8.10 -6.12 2.60
CA GLU A 8 -7.67 -5.69 3.93
C GLU A 8 -8.05 -6.70 5.02
N GLN A 9 -9.30 -7.17 5.00
CA GLN A 9 -9.77 -8.16 5.99
C GLN A 9 -9.00 -9.49 5.90
N ILE A 10 -8.63 -9.92 4.69
CA ILE A 10 -7.80 -11.12 4.52
C ILE A 10 -6.44 -10.93 5.20
N LEU A 11 -5.76 -9.80 4.96
CA LEU A 11 -4.45 -9.53 5.56
C LEU A 11 -4.53 -9.49 7.11
N LEU A 12 -5.54 -8.82 7.65
CA LEU A 12 -5.77 -8.78 9.10
C LEU A 12 -6.03 -10.18 9.67
N SER A 13 -6.86 -10.99 9.00
CA SER A 13 -7.17 -12.35 9.43
C SER A 13 -5.94 -13.28 9.43
N GLN A 14 -4.94 -12.97 8.60
CA GLN A 14 -3.69 -13.71 8.50
C GLN A 14 -2.58 -13.18 9.44
N GLY A 15 -2.90 -12.20 10.29
CA GLY A 15 -2.00 -11.72 11.34
C GLY A 15 -1.30 -10.40 11.05
N SER A 16 -1.60 -9.73 9.93
CA SER A 16 -1.13 -8.37 9.69
C SER A 16 -1.75 -7.40 10.71
N LYS A 17 -1.00 -6.37 11.09
CA LYS A 17 -1.54 -5.27 11.88
C LYS A 17 -2.12 -4.21 10.97
N GLN A 18 -3.14 -3.49 11.44
CA GLN A 18 -3.70 -2.34 10.73
C GLN A 18 -2.63 -1.33 10.32
N SER A 19 -1.64 -1.09 11.18
CA SER A 19 -0.50 -0.20 10.95
C SER A 19 0.41 -0.60 9.78
N ASP A 20 0.38 -1.88 9.40
CA ASP A 20 1.28 -2.46 8.40
C ASP A 20 0.64 -2.50 7.01
N ILE A 21 -0.67 -2.26 6.92
CA ILE A 21 -1.43 -2.27 5.65
C ILE A 21 -1.34 -0.89 5.03
N TRP A 22 -0.84 -0.78 3.80
CA TRP A 22 -0.78 0.47 3.03
C TRP A 22 -1.28 0.22 1.61
N GLY A 23 -1.86 1.24 0.99
CA GLY A 23 -2.45 1.16 -0.34
C GLY A 23 -1.71 1.97 -1.39
N GLY A 24 -1.85 1.55 -2.64
CA GLY A 24 -1.24 2.19 -3.80
C GLY A 24 -1.53 1.40 -5.07
N GLY A 25 -0.67 1.53 -6.07
CA GLY A 25 -0.84 0.87 -7.37
C GLY A 25 0.44 0.79 -8.19
N ILE A 26 0.33 0.17 -9.37
CA ILE A 26 1.37 0.15 -10.40
C ILE A 26 0.75 0.68 -11.69
N ASP A 27 1.36 1.71 -12.28
CA ASP A 27 1.02 2.11 -13.64
C ASP A 27 1.60 1.08 -14.62
N LEU A 28 0.75 0.36 -15.35
CA LEU A 28 1.19 -0.71 -16.24
C LEU A 28 1.93 -0.21 -17.49
N THR A 29 1.80 1.08 -17.81
CA THR A 29 2.43 1.74 -18.96
C THR A 29 3.80 2.29 -18.56
N THR A 30 3.87 3.07 -17.49
CA THR A 30 5.14 3.71 -17.06
C THR A 30 5.98 2.82 -16.14
N LYS A 31 5.36 1.79 -15.55
CA LYS A 31 5.94 0.93 -14.50
C LYS A 31 6.22 1.67 -13.20
N ASP A 32 5.62 2.85 -13.01
CA ASP A 32 5.76 3.59 -11.77
C ASP A 32 4.89 3.00 -10.66
N ILE A 33 5.43 2.98 -9.44
CA ILE A 33 4.71 2.59 -8.23
C ILE A 33 4.04 3.84 -7.66
N ASP A 34 2.71 3.79 -7.56
CA ASP A 34 1.89 4.82 -6.92
C ASP A 34 1.73 4.54 -5.42
N TYR A 35 1.89 5.59 -4.61
CA TYR A 35 1.77 5.56 -3.16
C TYR A 35 0.47 6.23 -2.67
N ASN A 36 -0.46 6.55 -3.57
CA ASN A 36 -1.73 7.19 -3.24
C ASN A 36 -2.85 6.17 -3.03
N SER A 37 -3.54 6.25 -1.88
CA SER A 37 -4.75 5.49 -1.61
C SER A 37 -5.54 6.11 -0.47
N PHE A 38 -6.87 5.99 -0.49
CA PHE A 38 -7.72 6.51 0.59
C PHE A 38 -7.43 5.88 1.95
N ILE A 39 -7.04 4.60 1.98
CA ILE A 39 -6.73 3.89 3.23
C ILE A 39 -5.46 4.40 3.93
N ASN A 40 -4.65 5.22 3.25
CA ASN A 40 -3.43 5.82 3.79
C ASN A 40 -3.71 7.07 4.63
N ILE A 41 -4.94 7.62 4.60
CA ILE A 41 -5.32 8.77 5.42
C ILE A 41 -5.39 8.34 6.89
N ARG A 42 -4.30 8.56 7.62
CA ARG A 42 -4.09 8.14 9.01
C ARG A 42 -3.42 9.26 9.81
N PRO A 43 -4.19 10.29 10.21
CA PRO A 43 -3.65 11.40 11.01
C PRO A 43 -2.98 10.95 12.31
N ASN A 44 -3.45 9.86 12.91
CA ASN A 44 -2.86 9.30 14.14
C ASN A 44 -1.49 8.64 13.93
N ASP A 45 -1.19 8.22 12.70
CA ASP A 45 0.09 7.58 12.32
C ASP A 45 1.02 8.56 11.60
N ASP A 46 0.83 9.87 11.78
CA ASP A 46 1.57 10.95 11.09
C ASP A 46 1.45 10.91 9.55
N ASN A 47 0.34 10.39 9.03
CA ASN A 47 0.04 10.33 7.60
C ASN A 47 -1.32 10.96 7.27
N PRO A 48 -1.51 12.28 7.43
CA PRO A 48 -2.81 12.94 7.23
C PRO A 48 -3.31 12.93 5.77
N LYS A 49 -2.48 12.56 4.80
CA LYS A 49 -2.83 12.55 3.36
C LYS A 49 -3.04 11.13 2.84
N ASN A 50 -3.55 11.03 1.62
CA ASN A 50 -3.72 9.76 0.90
C ASN A 50 -2.40 9.24 0.29
N GLU A 51 -1.41 10.10 0.11
CA GLU A 51 -0.04 9.68 -0.22
C GLU A 51 0.64 9.10 1.03
N ILE A 52 1.39 8.00 0.90
CA ILE A 52 2.35 7.60 1.94
C ILE A 52 3.41 8.70 2.08
N GLN A 53 3.53 9.34 3.24
CA GLN A 53 4.45 10.46 3.46
C GLN A 53 5.80 10.01 4.05
N SER A 54 5.82 8.88 4.75
CA SER A 54 7.04 8.36 5.37
C SER A 54 7.95 7.68 4.33
N GLU A 55 9.15 8.22 4.14
CA GLU A 55 10.17 7.65 3.25
C GLU A 55 10.58 6.22 3.64
N LYS A 56 10.54 5.89 4.93
CA LYS A 56 10.79 4.52 5.40
C LYS A 56 9.72 3.57 4.88
N ILE A 57 8.46 3.98 4.94
CA ILE A 57 7.33 3.16 4.48
C ILE A 57 7.34 3.07 2.96
N LYS A 58 7.62 4.17 2.23
CA LYS A 58 7.77 4.14 0.76
C LYS A 58 8.81 3.12 0.31
N LYS A 59 9.97 3.05 0.98
CA LYS A 59 11.03 2.09 0.66
C LYS A 59 10.60 0.64 0.84
N GLU A 60 9.96 0.31 1.96
CA GLU A 60 9.47 -1.05 2.19
C GLU A 60 8.32 -1.41 1.25
N TYR A 61 7.38 -0.48 1.03
CA TYR A 61 6.29 -0.64 0.08
C TYR A 61 6.82 -0.92 -1.32
N LYS A 62 7.78 -0.12 -1.81
CA LYS A 62 8.45 -0.30 -3.09
C LYS A 62 9.09 -1.67 -3.19
N LYS A 63 9.90 -2.06 -2.19
CA LYS A 63 10.59 -3.35 -2.16
C LYS A 63 9.63 -4.53 -2.25
N ILE A 64 8.54 -4.49 -1.48
CA ILE A 64 7.51 -5.56 -1.47
C ILE A 64 6.78 -5.60 -2.82
N THR A 65 6.47 -4.43 -3.39
CA THR A 65 5.79 -4.31 -4.68
C THR A 65 6.67 -4.87 -5.80
N GLU A 66 7.95 -4.49 -5.85
CA GLU A 66 8.94 -5.02 -6.80
C GLU A 66 9.13 -6.53 -6.66
N TYR A 67 9.08 -7.05 -5.42
CA TYR A 67 9.20 -8.49 -5.18
C TYR A 67 7.99 -9.29 -5.71
N PHE A 68 6.76 -8.85 -5.43
CA PHE A 68 5.56 -9.59 -5.82
C PHE A 68 5.17 -9.38 -7.29
N PHE A 69 5.57 -8.26 -7.89
CA PHE A 69 5.18 -7.88 -9.25
C PHE A 69 6.38 -7.76 -10.21
N SER A 70 7.46 -8.48 -9.96
CA SER A 70 8.70 -8.46 -10.77
C SER A 70 8.51 -8.83 -12.25
N GLU A 71 7.45 -9.57 -12.59
CA GLU A 71 7.12 -9.91 -13.99
C GLU A 71 6.38 -8.76 -14.71
N ILE A 72 5.89 -7.78 -13.95
CA ILE A 72 5.14 -6.62 -14.45
C ILE A 72 6.02 -5.37 -14.48
N LEU A 73 6.84 -5.18 -13.44
CA LEU A 73 7.76 -4.06 -13.23
C LEU A 73 9.10 -4.33 -13.92
#